data_AF-M0ZV37-F1
#
_entry.id   AF-M0ZV37-F1
#
_cell.length_a   1.000
_cell.length_b   1.000
_cell.length_c   1.000
_cell.angle_alpha   90.00
_cell.angle_beta   90.00
_cell.angle_gamma   90.00
#
_symmetry.space_group_name_H-M   'P 1'
#
loop_
_entity.id
_entity.type
_entity.pdbx_description
1 polymer ?
#
loop_
_entity_poly.entity_id
_entity_poly.type
_entity_poly.pdbx_seq_one_letter_code
_entity_poly.pdbx_strand_id
1 'polypeptide(L)'
;MAQKDVKFVKKCLFVVASGIFDGYDTPHQPSNISARSQKLFCFLMVVDEISLEFIKKNVTVREDNDGGEWVGIWRLILLKHPPYDEPRRNGKVPKILTHRLFPQAQYSIWIDGKMELIVDPLLLLER
;
A
#
# COMPACT_ATOMS: atom_id res chain seq x y z
N MET A 1 -6.34 -11.37 1.31
CA MET A 1 -4.95 -11.08 1.74
C MET A 1 -4.28 -12.38 2.18
N ALA A 2 -3.00 -12.55 1.86
CA ALA A 2 -2.24 -13.71 2.31
C ALA A 2 -1.97 -13.64 3.83
N GLN A 3 -1.73 -14.77 4.47
CA GLN A 3 -1.51 -14.83 5.92
C GLN A 3 -0.30 -13.99 6.37
N LYS A 4 0.77 -13.94 5.54
CA LYS A 4 1.95 -13.08 5.74
C LYS A 4 1.57 -11.61 5.91
N ASP A 5 0.68 -11.12 5.04
CA ASP A 5 0.27 -9.73 5.02
C ASP A 5 -0.71 -9.42 6.15
N VAL A 6 -1.62 -10.35 6.45
CA VAL A 6 -2.50 -10.23 7.63
C VAL A 6 -1.69 -10.11 8.92
N LYS A 7 -0.62 -10.90 9.08
CA LYS A 7 0.27 -10.83 10.25
C LYS A 7 1.02 -9.49 10.30
N PHE A 8 1.46 -8.98 9.15
CA PHE A 8 2.15 -7.68 9.06
C PHE A 8 1.21 -6.53 9.44
N VAL A 9 0.04 -6.42 8.79
CA VAL A 9 -0.87 -5.27 8.95
C VAL A 9 -1.52 -5.20 10.34
N LYS A 10 -1.57 -6.31 11.08
CA LYS A 10 -2.02 -6.33 12.48
C LYS A 10 -1.17 -5.45 13.42
N LYS A 11 0.07 -5.15 13.03
CA LYS A 11 0.97 -4.29 13.82
C LYS A 11 0.93 -2.82 13.38
N CYS A 12 0.19 -2.51 12.31
CA CYS A 12 0.16 -1.19 11.71
C CYS A 12 -0.91 -0.31 12.36
N LEU A 13 -0.47 0.61 13.23
CA LEU A 13 -1.35 1.60 13.85
C LEU A 13 -1.54 2.84 12.98
N PHE A 14 -0.52 3.21 12.21
CA PHE A 14 -0.55 4.30 11.25
C PHE A 14 -0.30 3.73 9.85
N VAL A 15 -1.16 4.05 8.90
CA VAL A 15 -1.08 3.49 7.54
C VAL A 15 -1.05 4.62 6.52
N VAL A 16 -0.10 4.55 5.60
CA VAL A 16 -0.21 5.22 4.31
C VAL A 16 -0.59 4.14 3.31
N ALA A 17 -1.77 4.26 2.72
CA ALA A 17 -2.31 3.30 1.78
C ALA A 17 -2.35 3.91 0.37
N SER A 18 -2.01 3.08 -0.62
CA SER A 18 -2.22 3.37 -2.03
C SER A 18 -2.72 2.11 -2.75
N GLY A 19 -2.99 2.22 -4.04
CA GLY A 19 -3.30 1.05 -4.84
C GLY A 19 -3.18 1.28 -6.34
N ILE A 20 -2.85 0.20 -7.04
CA ILE A 20 -2.69 0.14 -8.49
C ILE A 20 -3.47 -1.08 -8.98
N PHE A 21 -4.28 -0.89 -10.01
CA PHE A 21 -5.14 -1.91 -10.59
C PHE A 21 -5.02 -1.88 -12.11
N ASP A 22 -5.10 -3.04 -12.75
CA ASP A 22 -5.00 -3.24 -14.21
C ASP A 22 -3.66 -2.80 -14.83
N GLY A 23 -2.60 -2.66 -14.02
CA GLY A 23 -1.24 -2.38 -14.50
C GLY A 23 -1.05 -1.02 -15.18
N TYR A 24 -1.97 -0.06 -15.00
CA TYR A 24 -1.86 1.26 -15.63
C TYR A 24 -0.72 2.12 -15.11
N ASP A 25 -0.31 1.92 -13.86
CA ASP A 25 0.57 2.82 -13.14
C ASP A 25 1.79 2.09 -12.57
N THR A 26 2.89 2.82 -12.43
CA THR A 26 4.09 2.37 -11.70
C THR A 26 4.09 2.94 -10.27
N PRO A 27 4.56 2.18 -9.26
CA PRO A 27 4.62 2.68 -7.89
C PRO A 27 5.52 3.91 -7.74
N HIS A 28 4.93 5.09 -7.48
CA HIS A 28 5.69 6.28 -7.09
C HIS A 28 6.16 6.18 -5.63
N GLN A 29 7.45 6.39 -5.39
CA GLN A 29 8.02 6.36 -4.04
C GLN A 29 7.75 7.68 -3.32
N PRO A 30 7.31 7.67 -2.05
CA PRO A 30 7.28 8.84 -1.21
C PRO A 30 8.68 9.48 -1.07
N SER A 31 8.72 10.80 -1.05
CA SER A 31 9.93 11.60 -0.87
C SER A 31 9.92 12.33 0.47
N ASN A 32 11.11 12.65 0.99
CA ASN A 32 11.30 13.41 2.23
C ASN A 32 10.63 12.80 3.48
N ILE A 33 10.56 11.46 3.55
CA ILE A 33 10.01 10.76 4.71
C ILE A 33 11.09 10.57 5.77
N SER A 34 10.89 11.11 6.96
CA SER A 34 11.85 10.97 8.07
C SER A 34 12.01 9.52 8.53
N ALA A 35 13.17 9.19 9.11
CA ALA A 35 13.40 7.87 9.70
C ALA A 35 12.41 7.51 10.82
N ARG A 36 11.83 8.52 11.49
CA ARG A 36 10.77 8.33 12.48
C ARG A 36 9.50 7.84 11.80
N SER A 37 9.08 8.51 10.73
CA SER A 37 7.85 8.16 10.01
C SER A 37 7.96 6.83 9.26
N GLN A 38 9.13 6.50 8.73
CA GLN A 38 9.37 5.17 8.13
C GLN A 38 9.22 4.02 9.15
N LYS A 39 9.47 4.27 10.44
CA LYS A 39 9.26 3.28 11.51
C LYS A 39 7.83 3.28 12.05
N LEU A 40 7.17 4.44 12.04
CA LEU A 40 5.85 4.62 12.63
C LEU A 40 4.71 4.20 11.68
N PHE A 41 4.84 4.54 10.40
CA PHE A 41 3.82 4.28 9.38
C PHE A 41 4.13 2.99 8.60
N CYS A 42 3.09 2.21 8.36
CA CYS A 42 3.12 1.16 7.35
C CYS A 42 2.72 1.75 5.99
N PHE A 43 3.62 1.64 5.02
CA PHE A 43 3.37 2.02 3.62
C PHE A 43 2.87 0.80 2.87
N LEU A 44 1.57 0.78 2.57
CA LEU A 44 0.87 -0.36 1.99
C LEU A 44 0.34 -0.01 0.60
N MET A 45 0.65 -0.83 -0.40
CA MET A 45 0.15 -0.67 -1.76
C MET A 45 -0.68 -1.88 -2.15
N VAL A 46 -1.98 -1.67 -2.31
CA VAL A 46 -2.93 -2.73 -2.69
C VAL A 46 -2.91 -2.91 -4.20
N VAL A 47 -2.69 -4.13 -4.66
CA VAL A 47 -2.57 -4.45 -6.09
C VAL A 47 -3.41 -5.66 -6.47
N ASP A 48 -3.90 -5.71 -7.70
CA ASP A 48 -4.44 -6.92 -8.30
C ASP A 48 -3.32 -7.80 -8.90
N GLU A 49 -3.69 -9.00 -9.37
CA GLU A 49 -2.73 -9.97 -9.92
C GLU A 49 -2.03 -9.41 -11.16
N ILE A 50 -2.77 -8.72 -12.03
CA ILE A 50 -2.24 -8.08 -13.25
C ILE A 50 -1.17 -7.04 -12.90
N SER A 51 -1.47 -6.13 -11.95
CA SER A 51 -0.53 -5.10 -11.52
C SER A 51 0.67 -5.70 -10.79
N LEU A 52 0.47 -6.75 -9.99
CA LEU A 52 1.56 -7.43 -9.30
C LEU A 52 2.55 -8.05 -10.31
N GLU A 53 2.05 -8.73 -11.34
CA GLU A 53 2.89 -9.28 -12.41
C GLU A 53 3.61 -8.19 -13.20
N PHE A 54 2.91 -7.10 -13.54
CA PHE A 54 3.50 -5.96 -14.22
C PHE A 54 4.64 -5.35 -13.40
N ILE A 55 4.42 -5.14 -12.10
CA ILE A 55 5.43 -4.61 -11.18
C ILE A 55 6.64 -5.54 -11.10
N LYS A 56 6.43 -6.85 -10.95
CA LYS A 56 7.52 -7.84 -10.90
C LYS A 56 8.38 -7.89 -12.16
N LYS A 57 7.79 -7.59 -13.33
CA LYS A 57 8.50 -7.57 -14.61
C LYS A 57 9.27 -6.27 -14.84
N ASN A 58 8.75 -5.13 -14.38
CA ASN A 58 9.27 -3.80 -14.74
C ASN A 58 10.03 -3.10 -13.61
N VAL A 59 9.86 -3.53 -12.35
CA VAL A 59 10.42 -2.87 -11.18
C VAL A 59 11.07 -3.89 -10.26
N THR A 60 12.15 -3.47 -9.56
CA THR A 60 12.82 -4.32 -8.57
C THR A 60 11.91 -4.55 -7.37
N VAL A 61 11.46 -5.80 -7.21
CA VAL A 61 10.73 -6.27 -6.03
C VAL A 61 11.71 -6.96 -5.09
N ARG A 62 11.69 -6.56 -3.81
CA ARG A 62 12.45 -7.24 -2.73
C ARG A 62 11.50 -8.06 -1.88
N GLU A 63 11.97 -9.23 -1.41
CA GLU A 63 11.26 -10.05 -0.44
C GLU A 63 11.93 -9.90 0.95
N ASP A 64 11.12 -9.76 2.00
CA ASP A 64 11.61 -9.77 3.38
C ASP A 64 11.64 -11.19 3.98
N ASN A 65 12.23 -11.34 5.17
CA ASN A 65 12.36 -12.65 5.84
C ASN A 65 11.01 -13.28 6.25
N ASP A 66 9.92 -12.50 6.29
CA ASP A 66 8.55 -12.97 6.56
C ASP A 66 7.78 -13.24 5.24
N GLY A 67 8.48 -13.25 4.10
CA GLY A 67 7.95 -13.51 2.76
C GLY A 67 7.20 -12.33 2.14
N GLY A 68 7.26 -11.15 2.75
CA GLY A 68 6.61 -9.94 2.27
C GLY A 68 7.29 -9.34 1.06
N GLU A 69 6.51 -8.90 0.08
CA GLU A 69 7.02 -8.31 -1.16
C GLU A 69 6.95 -6.80 -1.10
N TRP A 70 8.01 -6.12 -1.55
CA TRP A 70 8.15 -4.68 -1.45
C TRP A 70 8.71 -4.05 -2.72
N VAL A 71 8.27 -2.83 -3.00
CA VAL A 71 8.85 -1.92 -4.00
C VAL A 71 9.25 -0.64 -3.27
N GLY A 72 10.56 -0.46 -3.09
CA GLY A 72 11.09 0.58 -2.21
C GLY A 72 10.51 0.47 -0.80
N ILE A 73 9.79 1.51 -0.36
CA ILE A 73 9.12 1.53 0.95
C ILE A 73 7.73 0.88 0.96
N TRP A 74 7.10 0.72 -0.21
CA TRP A 74 5.77 0.13 -0.30
C TRP A 74 5.83 -1.38 -0.08
N ARG A 75 5.06 -1.88 0.86
CA ARG A 75 4.71 -3.31 0.93
C ARG A 75 3.54 -3.59 0.00
N LEU A 76 3.71 -4.56 -0.89
CA LEU A 76 2.66 -5.00 -1.82
C LEU A 76 1.65 -5.89 -1.10
N ILE A 77 0.36 -5.58 -1.28
CA ILE A 77 -0.76 -6.32 -0.69
C ILE A 77 -1.67 -6.80 -1.82
N LEU A 78 -1.64 -8.11 -2.11
CA LEU A 78 -2.44 -8.68 -3.19
C LEU A 78 -3.93 -8.77 -2.81
N LEU A 79 -4.77 -8.13 -3.62
CA LEU A 79 -6.23 -8.31 -3.63
C LEU A 79 -6.59 -9.42 -4.63
N LYS A 80 -6.52 -10.67 -4.17
CA LYS A 80 -6.73 -11.87 -5.01
C LYS A 80 -8.15 -12.01 -5.57
N HIS A 81 -9.17 -11.59 -4.81
CA HIS A 81 -10.58 -11.71 -5.22
C HIS A 81 -11.24 -10.32 -5.17
N PRO A 82 -10.99 -9.47 -6.18
CA PRO A 82 -11.67 -8.19 -6.29
C PRO A 82 -13.19 -8.41 -6.45
N PRO A 83 -14.04 -7.56 -5.85
CA PRO A 83 -15.49 -7.74 -5.89
C PRO A 83 -16.16 -7.27 -7.19
N TYR A 84 -15.43 -6.61 -8.09
CA TYR A 84 -15.95 -6.09 -9.34
C TYR A 84 -15.08 -6.52 -10.52
N ASP A 85 -15.68 -6.69 -11.69
CA ASP A 85 -14.94 -6.93 -12.93
C ASP A 85 -14.21 -5.66 -13.41
N GLU A 86 -14.73 -4.47 -13.08
CA GLU A 86 -14.15 -3.19 -13.49
C GLU A 86 -13.02 -2.74 -12.52
N PRO A 87 -11.76 -2.62 -12.99
CA PRO A 87 -10.62 -2.28 -12.12
C PRO A 87 -10.75 -0.94 -11.42
N ARG A 88 -11.37 0.05 -12.06
CA ARG A 88 -11.63 1.38 -11.46
C ARG A 88 -12.53 1.30 -10.23
N ARG A 89 -13.46 0.34 -10.17
CA ARG A 89 -14.29 0.10 -8.98
C ARG A 89 -13.49 -0.62 -7.91
N ASN A 90 -12.62 -1.55 -8.29
CA ASN A 90 -11.72 -2.22 -7.35
C ASN A 90 -10.77 -1.25 -6.68
N GLY A 91 -10.25 -0.24 -7.38
CA GLY A 91 -9.47 0.84 -6.79
C GLY A 91 -10.20 1.67 -5.72
N LYS A 92 -11.54 1.73 -5.77
CA LYS A 92 -12.34 2.39 -4.72
C LYS A 92 -12.42 1.57 -3.44
N VAL A 93 -12.24 0.25 -3.51
CA VAL A 93 -12.32 -0.63 -2.34
C VAL A 93 -11.25 -0.27 -1.30
N PRO A 94 -9.94 -0.28 -1.60
CA PRO A 94 -8.93 0.08 -0.62
C PRO A 94 -8.92 1.58 -0.28
N LYS A 95 -9.50 2.44 -1.13
CA LYS A 95 -9.68 3.87 -0.87
C LYS A 95 -10.73 4.17 0.19
N ILE A 96 -11.88 3.49 0.12
CA ILE A 96 -13.04 3.76 0.98
C ILE A 96 -13.03 2.84 2.21
N LEU A 97 -12.59 1.59 2.03
CA LEU A 97 -12.65 0.55 3.06
C LEU A 97 -11.27 0.26 3.67
N THR A 98 -10.38 1.24 3.71
CA THR A 98 -9.06 1.14 4.36
C THR A 98 -9.17 0.58 5.77
N HIS A 99 -10.15 1.07 6.54
CA HIS A 99 -10.45 0.63 7.91
C HIS A 99 -10.90 -0.84 8.01
N ARG A 100 -11.46 -1.43 6.94
CA ARG A 100 -11.82 -2.86 6.92
C ARG A 100 -10.64 -3.73 6.48
N LEU A 101 -9.80 -3.22 5.59
CA LEU A 101 -8.59 -3.92 5.13
C LEU A 101 -7.51 -3.93 6.21
N PHE A 102 -7.36 -2.81 6.93
CA PHE A 102 -6.34 -2.62 7.96
C PHE A 102 -7.02 -2.23 9.29
N PRO A 103 -7.73 -3.17 9.94
CA PRO A 103 -8.60 -2.86 11.08
C PRO A 103 -7.87 -2.45 12.36
N GLN A 104 -6.54 -2.56 12.41
CA GLN A 104 -5.74 -2.08 13.53
C GLN A 104 -5.22 -0.66 13.31
N ALA A 105 -5.39 -0.11 12.10
CA ALA A 105 -5.01 1.25 11.80
C ALA A 105 -5.95 2.22 12.51
N GLN A 106 -5.38 3.09 13.36
CA GLN A 106 -6.10 4.19 14.02
C GLN A 106 -6.17 5.41 13.09
N TYR A 107 -5.12 5.61 12.29
CA TYR A 107 -5.05 6.65 11.29
C TYR A 107 -4.61 6.06 9.96
N SER A 108 -5.29 6.47 8.89
CA SER A 108 -4.94 6.08 7.54
C SER A 108 -4.96 7.27 6.59
N ILE A 109 -3.91 7.41 5.79
CA ILE A 109 -3.82 8.36 4.68
C ILE A 109 -3.96 7.55 3.40
N TRP A 110 -4.87 7.96 2.52
CA TRP A 110 -4.96 7.40 1.17
C TRP A 110 -4.27 8.32 0.17
N ILE A 111 -3.37 7.79 -0.65
CA ILE A 111 -2.78 8.48 -1.80
C ILE A 111 -3.05 7.71 -3.09
N ASP A 112 -3.47 8.42 -4.12
CA ASP A 112 -3.68 7.83 -5.45
C ASP A 112 -2.34 7.31 -6.03
N GLY A 113 -2.35 6.19 -6.75
CA GLY A 113 -1.13 5.54 -7.25
C GLY A 113 -0.30 6.40 -8.21
N LYS A 114 -0.91 7.42 -8.84
CA LYS A 114 -0.25 8.39 -9.72
C LYS A 114 0.40 9.55 -8.98
N MET A 115 0.11 9.71 -7.69
CA MET A 115 0.54 10.83 -6.88
C MET A 115 1.73 10.45 -6.01
N GLU A 116 2.56 11.43 -5.70
CA GLU A 116 3.71 11.28 -4.82
C GLU A 116 3.47 11.97 -3.47
N LEU A 117 3.76 11.28 -2.38
CA LEU A 117 3.79 11.89 -1.05
C LEU A 117 5.14 12.58 -0.86
N ILE A 118 5.18 13.90 -1.04
CA ILE A 118 6.42 14.69 -1.06
C ILE A 118 6.84 15.27 0.31
N VAL A 119 6.00 15.10 1.32
CA VAL A 119 6.16 15.65 2.68
C VAL A 119 5.84 14.57 3.70
N ASP A 120 6.52 14.62 4.84
CA ASP A 120 6.37 13.63 5.92
C ASP A 120 4.92 13.51 6.42
N PRO A 121 4.32 12.29 6.45
CA PRO A 121 2.92 12.09 6.84
C PRO A 121 2.64 12.41 8.31
N LEU A 122 3.67 12.46 9.17
CA LEU A 122 3.50 12.83 10.57
C LEU A 122 2.97 14.27 10.74
N LEU A 123 3.33 15.16 9.82
CA LEU A 123 2.87 16.56 9.81
C LEU A 123 1.36 16.71 9.58
N LEU A 124 0.69 15.66 9.10
CA LEU A 124 -0.78 15.65 8.97
C LEU A 124 -1.48 15.28 10.27
N LEU A 125 -0.77 14.65 11.21
CA LEU A 125 -1.31 14.19 12.49
C LEU A 125 -1.01 15.14 13.65
N GLU A 126 0.11 15.86 13.57
CA GLU A 126 0.49 16.89 14.53
C GLU A 126 -0.21 18.21 14.17
N ARG A 127 -1.39 18.46 14.78
CA ARG A 127 -2.02 19.79 14.84
C ARG A 127 -2.35 20.16 16.27
#